data_AF-G5H6K4-F1
#
_entry.id   AF-G5H6K4-F1
#
_cell.length_a   1.000
_cell.length_b   1.000
_cell.length_c   1.000
_cell.angle_alpha   90.00
_cell.angle_beta   90.00
_cell.angle_gamma   90.00
#
_symmetry.space_group_name_H-M   'P 1'
#
loop_
_entity.id
_entity.type
_entity.pdbx_description
1 polymer ?
#
loop_
_entity_poly.entity_id
_entity_poly.type
_entity_poly.pdbx_seq_one_letter_code
_entity_poly.pdbx_strand_id
1 'polypeptide(L)'
;ANKICLDLDEALKRIRNVAAPLDYIRHINKHHNRYDELPCVQKGKCFDCVHPRSACRKIAIMRGEVEFNADRTHLLVVNDNLGL
;
A
#
# COMPACT_ATOMS: atom_id res chain seq x y z
N ALA A 1 1.89 11.49 -5.19
CA ALA A 1 1.98 11.69 -3.72
C ALA A 1 3.05 10.77 -3.15
N ASN A 2 3.91 11.28 -2.28
CA ASN A 2 4.98 10.51 -1.63
C ASN A 2 4.41 9.33 -0.81
N LYS A 3 5.23 8.30 -0.60
CA LYS A 3 4.84 7.08 0.14
C LYS A 3 5.13 7.19 1.65
N ILE A 4 5.83 8.24 2.08
CA ILE A 4 6.18 8.53 3.47
C ILE A 4 4.98 9.15 4.19
N CYS A 5 4.72 8.74 5.43
CA CYS A 5 3.64 9.22 6.29
C CYS A 5 4.22 9.64 7.65
N LEU A 6 3.49 10.48 8.39
CA LEU A 6 3.93 11.01 9.69
C LEU A 6 4.05 9.90 10.75
N ASP A 7 3.05 9.01 10.80
CA ASP A 7 2.93 7.95 11.79
C ASP A 7 2.21 6.71 11.20
N LEU A 8 2.01 5.70 12.05
CA LEU A 8 1.34 4.46 11.68
C LEU A 8 -0.12 4.69 11.27
N ASP A 9 -0.85 5.56 11.95
CA ASP A 9 -2.27 5.79 11.69
C ASP A 9 -2.47 6.47 10.33
N GLU A 10 -1.67 7.48 10.01
CA GLU A 10 -1.64 8.12 8.70
C GLU A 10 -1.20 7.14 7.61
N ALA A 11 -0.24 6.26 7.89
CA ALA A 11 0.15 5.19 6.95
C ALA A 11 -1.02 4.24 6.65
N LEU A 12 -1.75 3.80 7.68
CA LEU A 12 -2.92 2.94 7.53
C LEU A 12 -4.05 3.65 6.76
N LYS A 13 -4.32 4.93 7.06
CA LYS A 13 -5.30 5.75 6.31
C LYS A 13 -4.91 5.87 4.85
N ARG A 14 -3.63 6.11 4.55
CA ARG A 14 -3.11 6.20 3.18
C ARG A 14 -3.24 4.86 2.44
N ILE A 15 -2.92 3.73 3.08
CA ILE A 15 -3.08 2.40 2.49
C ILE A 15 -4.53 2.17 2.08
N ARG A 16 -5.47 2.44 2.99
CA ARG A 16 -6.90 2.18 2.81
C ARG A 16 -7.57 3.10 1.79
N ASN A 17 -7.20 4.38 1.75
CA ASN A 17 -7.90 5.39 0.95
C ASN A 17 -7.18 5.80 -0.33
N VAL A 18 -5.88 5.51 -0.45
CA VAL A 18 -5.08 5.93 -1.62
C VAL A 18 -4.39 4.75 -2.28
N ALA A 19 -3.53 4.03 -1.55
CA ALA A 19 -2.66 3.01 -2.15
C ALA A 19 -3.46 1.84 -2.73
N ALA A 20 -4.26 1.19 -1.88
CA ALA A 20 -4.98 -0.02 -2.26
C ALA A 20 -6.03 0.24 -3.36
N PRO A 21 -6.88 1.29 -3.28
CA PRO A 21 -7.83 1.58 -4.36
C PRO A 21 -7.16 1.82 -5.71
N LEU A 22 -6.07 2.61 -5.75
CA LEU A 22 -5.34 2.88 -6.99
C LEU A 22 -4.68 1.61 -7.55
N ASP A 23 -4.10 0.76 -6.70
CA ASP A 23 -3.55 -0.52 -7.12
C ASP A 23 -4.63 -1.45 -7.65
N TYR A 24 -5.81 -1.49 -7.02
CA TYR A 24 -6.93 -2.29 -7.51
C TYR A 24 -7.37 -1.86 -8.90
N ILE A 25 -7.59 -0.56 -9.12
CA ILE A 25 -7.93 0.00 -10.43
C ILE A 25 -6.85 -0.32 -11.47
N ARG A 26 -5.57 -0.15 -11.11
CA ARG A 26 -4.44 -0.49 -11.98
C ARG A 26 -4.49 -1.96 -12.39
N HIS A 27 -4.74 -2.87 -11.47
CA HIS A 27 -4.79 -4.29 -11.79
C HIS A 27 -6.06 -4.71 -12.56
N ILE A 28 -7.20 -4.06 -12.35
CA ILE A 28 -8.40 -4.26 -13.17
C ILE A 28 -8.06 -3.90 -14.62
N ASN A 29 -7.42 -2.75 -14.83
CA ASN A 29 -7.14 -2.22 -16.16
C ASN A 29 -5.98 -2.93 -16.88
N LYS A 30 -4.95 -3.40 -16.16
CA LYS A 30 -3.71 -3.92 -16.76
C LYS A 30 -3.51 -5.42 -16.61
N HIS A 31 -4.18 -6.06 -15.65
CA HIS A 31 -3.91 -7.44 -15.24
C HIS A 31 -5.18 -8.31 -15.20
N HIS A 32 -6.30 -7.82 -15.74
CA HIS A 32 -7.59 -8.51 -15.88
C HIS A 32 -8.05 -9.27 -14.63
N ASN A 33 -7.89 -8.64 -13.47
CA ASN A 33 -8.30 -9.25 -12.21
C ASN A 33 -9.68 -8.81 -11.75
N ARG A 34 -10.18 -9.48 -10.71
CA ARG A 34 -11.54 -9.32 -10.17
C ARG A 34 -11.56 -8.46 -8.89
N TYR A 35 -11.00 -7.26 -8.94
CA TYR A 35 -11.09 -6.31 -7.81
C TYR A 35 -12.25 -5.32 -7.96
N ASP A 36 -13.01 -5.40 -9.04
CA ASP A 36 -14.22 -4.63 -9.31
C ASP A 36 -15.34 -4.87 -8.28
N GLU A 37 -15.34 -6.02 -7.60
CA GLU A 37 -16.25 -6.34 -6.49
C GLU A 37 -15.89 -5.65 -5.17
N LEU A 38 -14.71 -5.02 -5.08
CA LEU A 38 -14.29 -4.35 -3.84
C LEU A 38 -15.05 -3.03 -3.63
N PRO A 39 -15.60 -2.77 -2.43
CA PRO A 39 -16.42 -1.58 -2.18
C PRO A 39 -15.65 -0.28 -2.38
N CYS A 40 -14.34 -0.26 -2.09
CA CYS A 40 -13.50 0.91 -2.32
C CYS A 40 -13.29 1.25 -3.81
N VAL A 41 -13.40 0.26 -4.70
CA VAL A 41 -13.37 0.48 -6.15
C VAL A 41 -14.72 0.98 -6.64
N GLN A 42 -15.82 0.38 -6.18
CA GLN A 42 -17.18 0.73 -6.62
C GLN A 42 -17.67 2.08 -6.10
N LYS A 43 -17.29 2.44 -4.88
CA LYS A 43 -17.84 3.59 -4.14
C LYS A 43 -16.83 4.72 -3.91
N GLY A 44 -15.57 4.52 -4.30
CA GLY A 44 -14.53 5.56 -4.24
C GLY A 44 -14.02 5.93 -2.83
N LYS A 45 -14.36 5.16 -1.79
CA LYS A 45 -13.86 5.37 -0.41
C LYS A 45 -13.69 4.05 0.34
N CYS A 46 -12.87 4.02 1.39
CA CYS A 46 -12.76 2.84 2.25
C CYS A 46 -14.04 2.62 3.08
N PHE A 47 -14.44 1.36 3.25
CA PHE A 47 -15.57 0.92 4.08
C PHE A 47 -15.14 -0.05 5.18
N ASP A 48 -13.84 -0.12 5.46
CA ASP A 48 -13.26 -1.09 6.39
C ASP A 48 -13.76 -2.53 6.13
N CYS A 49 -13.73 -2.93 4.85
CA CYS A 49 -14.31 -4.19 4.42
C CYS A 49 -13.43 -5.40 4.79
N VAL A 50 -14.08 -6.52 5.06
CA VAL A 50 -13.42 -7.83 5.29
C VAL A 50 -13.42 -8.73 4.03
N HIS A 51 -13.59 -8.14 2.85
CA HIS A 51 -13.76 -8.87 1.60
C HIS A 51 -12.57 -9.80 1.33
N PRO A 52 -12.77 -11.08 0.95
CA PRO A 52 -11.67 -12.03 0.80
C PRO A 52 -10.63 -11.64 -0.26
N ARG A 53 -11.00 -10.81 -1.23
CA ARG A 53 -10.08 -10.26 -2.23
C ARG A 53 -9.36 -8.97 -1.82
N SER A 54 -9.72 -8.32 -0.72
CA SER A 54 -9.06 -7.07 -0.35
C SER A 54 -7.63 -7.37 0.08
N ALA A 55 -6.64 -6.85 -0.66
CA ALA A 55 -5.22 -6.97 -0.29
C ALA A 55 -4.88 -6.15 0.97
N CYS A 56 -5.54 -5.01 1.17
CA CYS A 56 -5.32 -4.12 2.30
C CYS A 56 -5.69 -4.71 3.68
N ARG A 57 -6.29 -5.91 3.75
CA ARG A 57 -6.53 -6.63 5.01
C ARG A 57 -5.27 -7.27 5.59
N LYS A 58 -4.22 -7.47 4.77
CA LYS A 58 -2.93 -8.01 5.20
C LYS A 58 -1.92 -6.88 5.34
N ILE A 59 -1.41 -6.68 6.56
CA ILE A 59 -0.45 -5.63 6.88
C ILE A 59 0.74 -6.28 7.57
N ALA A 60 1.95 -5.94 7.12
CA ALA A 60 3.19 -6.33 7.77
C ALA A 60 3.89 -5.05 8.26
N ILE A 61 4.34 -5.08 9.52
CA ILE A 61 5.12 -4.00 10.13
C ILE A 61 6.52 -4.56 10.37
N MET A 62 7.52 -3.92 9.77
CA MET A 62 8.93 -4.29 9.91
C MET A 62 9.63 -3.19 10.71
N ARG A 63 10.18 -3.55 11.88
CA ARG A 63 10.94 -2.60 12.73
C ARG A 63 12.41 -2.48 12.30
N GLY A 64 12.95 -3.50 11.66
CA GLY A 64 14.34 -3.59 11.24
C GLY A 64 14.72 -5.05 11.00
N GLU A 65 15.99 -5.26 10.64
CA GLU A 65 16.58 -6.58 10.41
C GLU A 65 17.35 -7.06 11.65
N VAL A 66 17.43 -8.38 11.83
CA VAL A 66 18.38 -9.00 12.76
C VAL A 66 19.79 -8.96 12.18
N GLU A 67 20.82 -8.97 13.03
CA GLU A 67 22.22 -8.82 12.63
C GLU A 67 22.65 -9.77 11.48
N PHE A 68 22.25 -11.05 11.54
CA PHE A 68 22.56 -12.03 10.49
C PHE A 68 21.95 -11.69 9.11
N ASN A 69 20.89 -10.86 9.09
CA ASN A 69 20.23 -10.36 7.89
C ASN A 69 20.53 -8.87 7.64
N ALA A 70 21.60 -8.33 8.24
CA ALA A 70 22.00 -6.95 8.02
C ALA A 70 22.12 -6.65 6.50
N ASP A 71 21.79 -5.42 6.13
CA ASP A 71 21.92 -4.89 4.77
C ASP A 71 21.00 -5.54 3.70
N ARG A 72 19.85 -6.11 4.09
CA ARG A 72 18.87 -6.69 3.15
C ARG A 72 17.71 -5.79 2.74
N THR A 73 17.42 -4.77 3.54
CA THR A 73 16.29 -3.86 3.32
C THR A 73 16.82 -2.45 3.14
N HIS A 74 16.71 -1.91 1.92
CA HIS A 74 17.09 -0.54 1.60
C HIS A 74 15.85 0.30 1.28
N LEU A 75 15.75 1.49 1.88
CA LEU A 75 14.70 2.47 1.56
C LEU A 75 15.31 3.59 0.70
N LEU A 76 14.92 3.62 -0.58
CA LEU A 76 15.31 4.70 -1.51
C LEU A 76 14.17 5.72 -1.61
N VAL A 77 14.44 6.95 -1.18
CA VAL A 77 13.51 8.08 -1.29
C VAL A 77 13.91 8.90 -2.50
N VAL A 78 13.08 8.87 -3.53
CA VAL A 78 13.33 9.55 -4.81
C VAL A 78 12.46 10.81 -4.89
N ASN A 79 13.01 11.88 -5.47
CA ASN A 79 12.45 13.24 -5.59
C ASN A 79 12.71 14.19 -4.40
N ASP A 80 13.48 13.76 -3.41
CA ASP A 80 14.42 14.67 -2.72
C ASP A 80 15.79 14.48 -3.36
N ASN A 81 16.68 15.45 -3.23
CA ASN A 81 17.97 15.52 -3.93
C ASN A 81 18.93 14.38 -3.50
N LEU A 82 18.70 13.18 -4.02
CA LEU A 82 19.50 11.95 -3.94
C LEU A 82 19.16 11.14 -5.21
N GLY A 83 19.69 11.47 -6.39
CA GLY A 83 21.12 11.55 -6.66
C GLY A 83 21.68 10.13 -6.75
N LEU A 84 21.87 9.63 -7.96
CA LEU A 84 23.19 9.08 -8.27
C LEU A 84 24.03 10.26 -8.73
#